data_AF-A0A1I3AM62-F1
#
_entry.id   AF-A0A1I3AM62-F1
#
_cell.length_a   1.000
_cell.length_b   1.000
_cell.length_c   1.000
_cell.angle_alpha   90.00
_cell.angle_beta   90.00
_cell.angle_gamma   90.00
#
_symmetry.space_group_name_H-M   'P 1'
#
loop_
_entity.id
_entity.type
_entity.pdbx_description
1 polymer ?
#
loop_
_entity_poly.entity_id
_entity_poly.type
_entity_poly.pdbx_seq_one_letter_code
_entity_poly.pdbx_strand_id
1 'polypeptide(L)'
;MQGKMPRTRDETTYPGRPGRGIRRLGMICAALALTMGLALPLQAQDMGTEGGPGPGEVGVSTLADPPADTGLSAPDPARDAAPASNGFGPVDSDADPEDDGVIGLIPAPEGEPGLPADLLPPAMHPADMAAPAIASFAEVQARRMLGPIGHPPVVVELFTSQGCSSCPPADEMLGDLADREDVLALSWHVDYWDYLGWADDFARPEFTRRQQAYAHETGERAMYTPQMIVGGTDTLIALRPAELMGLVQAQMARPPMVMVSSQQQQEGYRIDLTPRGAIRDRVAIILVRYAPDRRVAIKAGENRGVVLNYRNVVLAAERVAEWDGRAPLRLTVKPDRRSGDAFPADTRHAILAQELGSGDPRAASGPILAAIRLD
;
A
#
# COMPACT_ATOMS: atom_id res chain seq x y z
N MET A 1 40.58 -69.18 45.48
CA MET A 1 40.82 -70.45 44.77
C MET A 1 40.12 -70.37 43.42
N GLN A 2 40.75 -70.84 42.33
CA GLN A 2 40.19 -71.03 40.95
C GLN A 2 39.64 -69.75 40.25
N GLY A 3 39.81 -69.52 38.94
CA GLY A 3 40.69 -70.16 37.94
C GLY A 3 40.27 -69.88 36.47
N LYS A 4 41.26 -69.57 35.60
CA LYS A 4 41.26 -69.65 34.11
C LYS A 4 40.33 -68.77 33.23
N MET A 5 40.91 -67.71 32.64
CA MET A 5 41.38 -67.55 31.22
C MET A 5 40.43 -67.85 30.00
N PRO A 6 40.76 -67.47 28.73
CA PRO A 6 40.26 -66.27 28.03
C PRO A 6 39.58 -66.57 26.66
N ARG A 7 39.22 -65.53 25.87
CA ARG A 7 39.11 -65.60 24.38
C ARG A 7 39.18 -64.22 23.71
N THR A 8 39.42 -64.21 22.39
CA THR A 8 39.92 -63.08 21.56
C THR A 8 39.10 -62.86 20.28
N ARG A 9 39.39 -61.74 19.56
CA ARG A 9 39.10 -61.46 18.12
C ARG A 9 37.64 -61.11 17.75
N ASP A 10 37.35 -60.37 16.65
CA ASP A 10 38.19 -59.85 15.54
C ASP A 10 37.61 -58.53 14.91
N GLU A 11 38.34 -57.94 13.96
CA GLU A 11 37.97 -56.76 13.14
C GLU A 11 37.00 -57.07 11.96
N THR A 12 36.73 -56.06 11.11
CA THR A 12 36.25 -56.10 9.68
C THR A 12 34.73 -56.28 9.41
N THR A 13 34.06 -55.71 8.36
CA THR A 13 34.38 -54.71 7.29
C THR A 13 33.15 -54.40 6.36
N TYR A 14 33.10 -53.19 5.73
CA TYR A 14 32.33 -52.76 4.51
C TYR A 14 30.76 -52.75 4.51
N PRO A 15 30.04 -52.17 3.49
CA PRO A 15 30.41 -51.18 2.43
C PRO A 15 29.44 -49.97 2.27
N GLY A 16 29.67 -49.09 1.27
CA GLY A 16 28.83 -47.89 0.98
C GLY A 16 28.49 -47.63 -0.51
N ARG A 17 28.29 -46.34 -0.88
CA ARG A 17 27.88 -45.71 -2.18
C ARG A 17 26.36 -45.66 -2.50
N PRO A 18 25.88 -44.76 -3.42
CA PRO A 18 26.48 -43.53 -3.98
C PRO A 18 25.53 -42.29 -3.98
N GLY A 19 26.07 -41.09 -4.25
CA GLY A 19 25.30 -39.83 -4.37
C GLY A 19 24.68 -39.53 -5.75
N ARG A 20 23.88 -38.46 -5.84
CA ARG A 20 23.31 -37.92 -7.09
C ARG A 20 23.83 -36.51 -7.38
N GLY A 21 24.13 -36.25 -8.66
CA GLY A 21 24.84 -35.05 -9.10
C GLY A 21 23.95 -33.87 -9.50
N ILE A 22 24.59 -32.70 -9.52
CA ILE A 22 24.07 -31.40 -9.96
C ILE A 22 23.79 -31.42 -11.47
N ARG A 23 22.64 -30.90 -11.91
CA ARG A 23 22.38 -30.59 -13.32
C ARG A 23 22.39 -29.09 -13.54
N ARG A 24 23.34 -28.62 -14.37
CA ARG A 24 23.32 -27.28 -14.96
C ARG A 24 22.26 -27.25 -16.05
N LEU A 25 21.44 -26.19 -16.11
CA LEU A 25 20.58 -25.91 -17.26
C LEU A 25 21.18 -24.74 -18.03
N GLY A 26 21.41 -24.92 -19.33
CA GLY A 26 22.14 -23.96 -20.17
C GLY A 26 21.25 -22.87 -20.75
N MET A 27 21.87 -21.72 -21.06
CA MET A 27 21.28 -20.69 -21.92
C MET A 27 20.95 -21.28 -23.30
N ILE A 28 19.78 -20.91 -23.85
CA ILE A 28 19.54 -20.98 -25.29
C ILE A 28 19.16 -19.58 -25.75
N CYS A 29 20.07 -18.95 -26.51
CA CYS A 29 19.73 -17.80 -27.32
C CYS A 29 18.97 -18.28 -28.56
N ALA A 30 17.82 -17.69 -28.86
CA ALA A 30 17.16 -17.80 -30.15
C ALA A 30 17.09 -16.39 -30.76
N ALA A 31 17.63 -16.23 -31.97
CA ALA A 31 17.69 -14.96 -32.67
C ALA A 31 17.24 -15.12 -34.13
N LEU A 32 16.59 -14.08 -34.65
CA LEU A 32 16.11 -13.88 -36.03
C LEU A 32 15.04 -14.85 -36.56
N ALA A 33 13.89 -14.29 -36.92
CA ALA A 33 13.59 -14.07 -38.34
C ALA A 33 12.69 -12.83 -38.50
N LEU A 34 13.08 -11.91 -39.38
CA LEU A 34 12.31 -10.73 -39.75
C LEU A 34 11.47 -11.06 -40.99
N THR A 35 10.17 -10.79 -40.99
CA THR A 35 9.35 -10.78 -42.22
C THR A 35 8.52 -9.51 -42.31
N MET A 36 8.89 -8.63 -43.23
CA MET A 36 8.09 -7.45 -43.58
C MET A 36 6.87 -7.89 -44.38
N GLY A 37 5.67 -7.46 -43.95
CA GLY A 37 4.42 -7.58 -44.70
C GLY A 37 3.82 -6.18 -44.95
N LEU A 38 4.24 -5.51 -46.01
CA LEU A 38 3.62 -4.28 -46.51
C LEU A 38 2.41 -4.63 -47.38
N ALA A 39 1.19 -4.29 -46.94
CA ALA A 39 -0.02 -4.41 -47.77
C ALA A 39 -1.15 -3.47 -47.31
N LEU A 40 -1.16 -2.24 -47.83
CA LEU A 40 -2.30 -1.32 -47.97
C LEU A 40 -1.92 -0.31 -49.10
N PRO A 41 -2.87 0.37 -49.77
CA PRO A 41 -4.32 0.36 -49.56
C PRO A 41 -5.13 -0.08 -50.80
N LEU A 42 -6.44 -0.25 -50.62
CA LEU A 42 -7.39 -0.08 -51.72
C LEU A 42 -8.48 0.91 -51.27
N GLN A 43 -8.58 2.04 -51.97
CA GLN A 43 -9.74 2.92 -51.86
C GLN A 43 -10.77 2.51 -52.91
N ALA A 44 -12.04 2.53 -52.55
CA ALA A 44 -13.15 2.56 -53.48
C ALA A 44 -14.15 3.60 -52.98
N GLN A 45 -14.12 4.78 -53.60
CA GLN A 45 -15.26 5.70 -53.62
C GLN A 45 -15.95 5.49 -54.96
N ASP A 46 -17.27 5.38 -54.95
CA ASP A 46 -18.07 5.78 -56.11
C ASP A 46 -19.38 6.43 -55.64
N MET A 47 -19.95 7.30 -56.45
CA MET A 47 -21.06 8.19 -56.10
C MET A 47 -22.23 8.08 -57.07
N GLY A 48 -23.44 8.32 -56.55
CA GLY A 48 -24.66 8.54 -57.34
C GLY A 48 -25.58 7.32 -57.44
N THR A 49 -26.92 7.47 -57.57
CA THR A 49 -27.71 8.71 -57.67
C THR A 49 -29.20 8.44 -57.35
N GLU A 50 -29.85 9.44 -56.73
CA GLU A 50 -31.27 9.84 -56.85
C GLU A 50 -32.45 8.91 -56.48
N GLY A 51 -33.50 9.53 -55.89
CA GLY A 51 -34.89 9.03 -55.96
C GLY A 51 -35.66 8.90 -54.62
N GLY A 52 -36.36 9.95 -54.18
CA GLY A 52 -37.53 9.83 -53.28
C GLY A 52 -38.83 10.18 -54.03
N PRO A 53 -39.96 10.50 -53.37
CA PRO A 53 -40.38 10.23 -51.98
C PRO A 53 -41.81 9.62 -51.90
N GLY A 54 -42.33 9.29 -50.70
CA GLY A 54 -43.80 9.14 -50.51
C GLY A 54 -44.24 8.15 -49.41
N PRO A 55 -45.46 8.30 -48.84
CA PRO A 55 -45.70 7.94 -47.42
C PRO A 55 -46.76 6.85 -47.17
N GLY A 56 -46.87 6.39 -45.91
CA GLY A 56 -48.00 5.59 -45.44
C GLY A 56 -47.96 5.24 -43.94
N GLU A 57 -48.92 5.73 -43.16
CA GLU A 57 -49.19 5.32 -41.76
C GLU A 57 -50.14 4.10 -41.71
N VAL A 58 -49.81 3.02 -40.95
CA VAL A 58 -50.68 2.09 -40.17
C VAL A 58 -49.75 1.26 -39.24
N GLY A 59 -50.07 0.80 -38.02
CA GLY A 59 -51.16 1.14 -37.10
C GLY A 59 -51.61 0.00 -36.16
N VAL A 60 -51.33 0.14 -34.85
CA VAL A 60 -52.01 -0.49 -33.66
C VAL A 60 -51.75 -1.98 -33.28
N SER A 61 -51.36 -2.11 -32.00
CA SER A 61 -51.40 -3.16 -30.94
C SER A 61 -52.00 -4.57 -31.12
N THR A 62 -51.36 -5.55 -30.43
CA THR A 62 -51.85 -6.43 -29.32
C THR A 62 -50.61 -7.07 -28.66
N LEU A 63 -50.30 -7.11 -27.35
CA LEU A 63 -51.05 -7.24 -26.08
C LEU A 63 -51.62 -8.65 -25.83
N ALA A 64 -50.89 -9.51 -25.07
CA ALA A 64 -51.43 -10.56 -24.19
C ALA A 64 -50.35 -11.23 -23.31
N ASP A 65 -50.65 -11.28 -22.01
CA ASP A 65 -50.11 -12.10 -20.90
C ASP A 65 -51.35 -12.35 -19.98
N PRO A 66 -51.39 -13.26 -19.00
CA PRO A 66 -50.74 -14.57 -18.77
C PRO A 66 -51.85 -15.68 -18.64
N PRO A 67 -51.75 -16.74 -17.79
CA PRO A 67 -51.96 -16.62 -16.33
C PRO A 67 -51.17 -17.62 -15.42
N ALA A 68 -51.38 -17.50 -14.09
CA ALA A 68 -50.87 -18.32 -12.97
C ALA A 68 -51.64 -19.69 -12.82
N ASP A 69 -51.44 -20.60 -11.84
CA ASP A 69 -51.17 -20.43 -10.40
C ASP A 69 -50.84 -21.77 -9.65
N THR A 70 -50.52 -21.69 -8.34
CA THR A 70 -50.40 -22.74 -7.29
C THR A 70 -49.14 -23.65 -7.28
N GLY A 71 -48.56 -24.10 -6.14
CA GLY A 71 -48.83 -23.82 -4.71
C GLY A 71 -48.06 -24.78 -3.74
N LEU A 72 -48.16 -24.54 -2.42
CA LEU A 72 -47.75 -25.37 -1.24
C LEU A 72 -46.34 -25.25 -0.57
N SER A 73 -46.36 -24.58 0.59
CA SER A 73 -46.00 -25.07 1.95
C SER A 73 -44.56 -25.43 2.40
N ALA A 74 -44.17 -24.81 3.53
CA ALA A 74 -43.13 -25.26 4.47
C ALA A 74 -43.68 -26.32 5.46
N PRO A 75 -42.81 -26.95 6.29
CA PRO A 75 -42.74 -26.51 7.70
C PRO A 75 -41.34 -26.58 8.36
N ASP A 76 -41.23 -25.96 9.54
CA ASP A 76 -40.18 -26.12 10.55
C ASP A 76 -40.78 -26.89 11.76
N PRO A 77 -40.01 -27.73 12.49
CA PRO A 77 -39.84 -27.39 13.91
C PRO A 77 -38.49 -27.80 14.54
N ALA A 78 -38.07 -27.02 15.55
CA ALA A 78 -36.94 -27.30 16.43
C ALA A 78 -37.17 -28.43 17.46
N ARG A 79 -36.09 -29.13 17.88
CA ARG A 79 -35.69 -29.30 19.30
C ARG A 79 -34.38 -30.09 19.53
N ASP A 80 -33.65 -29.64 20.56
CA ASP A 80 -32.82 -30.35 21.55
C ASP A 80 -31.89 -31.52 21.12
N ALA A 81 -30.57 -31.33 21.29
CA ALA A 81 -29.76 -32.07 22.29
C ALA A 81 -28.24 -31.84 22.13
N ALA A 82 -27.56 -31.73 23.28
CA ALA A 82 -26.11 -31.94 23.44
C ALA A 82 -25.88 -32.72 24.75
N PRO A 83 -24.68 -33.24 25.06
CA PRO A 83 -23.53 -33.55 24.20
C PRO A 83 -23.21 -35.06 24.17
N ALA A 84 -22.31 -35.51 23.30
CA ALA A 84 -21.77 -36.87 23.34
C ALA A 84 -20.24 -36.88 23.26
N SER A 85 -19.61 -37.13 24.40
CA SER A 85 -18.20 -37.49 24.51
C SER A 85 -17.90 -38.84 23.85
N ASN A 86 -16.73 -38.98 23.24
CA ASN A 86 -15.97 -40.23 23.27
C ASN A 86 -14.48 -39.90 23.20
N GLY A 87 -13.78 -40.13 24.31
CA GLY A 87 -12.34 -39.97 24.39
C GLY A 87 -11.60 -41.26 24.05
N PHE A 88 -10.36 -41.11 23.61
CA PHE A 88 -9.32 -42.12 23.78
C PHE A 88 -8.07 -41.39 24.32
N GLY A 89 -7.67 -41.74 25.53
CA GLY A 89 -6.31 -41.61 26.03
C GLY A 89 -5.83 -43.00 26.50
N PRO A 90 -4.69 -43.11 27.21
CA PRO A 90 -3.76 -42.06 27.59
C PRO A 90 -2.32 -42.31 27.08
N VAL A 91 -1.47 -41.29 27.17
CA VAL A 91 0.00 -41.46 27.31
C VAL A 91 0.48 -40.37 28.28
N ASP A 92 0.79 -40.76 29.53
CA ASP A 92 1.63 -39.99 30.45
C ASP A 92 3.10 -40.04 29.95
N SER A 93 4.07 -39.22 30.36
CA SER A 93 4.21 -38.33 31.53
C SER A 93 5.26 -37.23 31.26
N ASP A 94 5.40 -36.30 32.23
CA ASP A 94 6.57 -35.44 32.48
C ASP A 94 6.90 -34.32 31.47
N ALA A 95 7.43 -33.16 31.85
CA ALA A 95 7.39 -32.36 33.10
C ALA A 95 7.97 -30.97 32.74
N ASP A 96 7.49 -29.89 33.35
CA ASP A 96 8.10 -28.56 33.18
C ASP A 96 9.56 -28.55 33.67
N PRO A 97 10.40 -27.71 33.05
CA PRO A 97 11.10 -26.73 33.86
C PRO A 97 10.86 -25.29 33.38
N GLU A 98 10.40 -24.47 34.32
CA GLU A 98 10.74 -23.07 34.54
C GLU A 98 11.54 -22.36 33.42
N ASP A 99 10.86 -21.52 32.63
CA ASP A 99 11.50 -20.50 31.77
C ASP A 99 11.83 -19.29 32.66
N ASP A 100 13.04 -19.30 33.22
CA ASP A 100 13.56 -18.23 34.08
C ASP A 100 13.98 -17.02 33.24
N GLY A 101 13.08 -16.03 33.15
CA GLY A 101 13.16 -14.85 32.28
C GLY A 101 14.41 -13.96 32.42
N VAL A 102 15.57 -14.47 32.00
CA VAL A 102 16.87 -13.81 31.98
C VAL A 102 17.23 -13.47 30.53
N ILE A 103 17.17 -12.18 30.21
CA ILE A 103 17.63 -11.65 28.93
C ILE A 103 19.13 -11.92 28.80
N GLY A 104 19.51 -12.73 27.81
CA GLY A 104 20.90 -13.03 27.51
C GLY A 104 21.71 -11.78 27.14
N LEU A 105 22.52 -11.30 28.07
CA LEU A 105 23.51 -10.25 27.82
C LEU A 105 24.57 -10.74 26.83
N ILE A 106 24.73 -10.05 25.71
CA ILE A 106 25.85 -10.26 24.79
C ILE A 106 27.13 -9.75 25.49
N PRO A 107 28.12 -10.61 25.78
CA PRO A 107 29.37 -10.14 26.36
C PRO A 107 30.16 -9.32 25.34
N ALA A 108 30.74 -8.20 25.78
CA ALA A 108 31.67 -7.44 24.95
C ALA A 108 32.94 -8.28 24.69
N PRO A 109 33.56 -8.18 23.49
CA PRO A 109 34.81 -8.87 23.22
C PRO A 109 35.95 -8.27 24.07
N GLU A 110 36.49 -9.07 24.98
CA GLU A 110 37.68 -8.72 25.74
C GLU A 110 38.94 -8.92 24.88
N GLY A 111 39.80 -7.90 24.77
CA GLY A 111 41.20 -8.10 24.37
C GLY A 111 41.69 -7.52 23.04
N GLU A 112 41.35 -6.27 22.70
CA GLU A 112 42.15 -5.47 21.76
C GLU A 112 42.60 -4.16 22.46
N PRO A 113 43.90 -3.82 22.52
CA PRO A 113 44.35 -2.56 23.09
C PRO A 113 43.89 -1.38 22.23
N GLY A 114 43.23 -0.39 22.85
CA GLY A 114 42.90 0.86 22.17
C GLY A 114 44.16 1.57 21.63
N LEU A 115 44.03 2.18 20.45
CA LEU A 115 45.13 2.91 19.81
C LEU A 115 45.72 3.97 20.76
N PRO A 116 47.04 4.07 20.91
CA PRO A 116 47.66 5.00 21.83
C PRO A 116 47.50 6.45 21.33
N ALA A 117 47.34 7.39 22.27
CA ALA A 117 46.89 8.76 21.99
C ALA A 117 47.92 9.63 21.24
N ASP A 118 49.15 9.14 21.08
CA ASP A 118 50.24 9.72 20.30
C ASP A 118 50.13 9.45 18.78
N LEU A 119 49.22 8.58 18.35
CA LEU A 119 48.87 8.37 16.93
C LEU A 119 47.68 9.22 16.44
N LEU A 120 47.13 10.10 17.29
CA LEU A 120 46.14 11.09 16.86
C LEU A 120 46.85 12.27 16.15
N PRO A 121 46.34 12.75 15.00
CA PRO A 121 46.86 13.96 14.38
C PRO A 121 46.66 15.18 15.32
N PRO A 122 47.57 16.17 15.31
CA PRO A 122 47.49 17.31 16.21
C PRO A 122 46.20 18.11 15.98
N ALA A 123 45.60 18.57 17.07
CA ALA A 123 44.42 19.43 17.02
C ALA A 123 44.69 20.70 16.22
N MET A 124 43.84 21.00 15.24
CA MET A 124 43.95 22.21 14.41
C MET A 124 43.91 23.47 15.28
N HIS A 125 44.79 24.42 15.00
CA HIS A 125 44.84 25.68 15.74
C HIS A 125 43.64 26.56 15.35
N PRO A 126 42.98 27.24 16.31
CA PRO A 126 41.81 28.09 16.02
C PRO A 126 42.11 29.31 15.13
N ALA A 127 43.38 29.56 14.80
CA ALA A 127 43.81 30.62 13.88
C ALA A 127 43.70 30.23 12.39
N ASP A 128 43.67 28.94 12.06
CA ASP A 128 43.64 28.46 10.67
C ASP A 128 42.24 28.50 10.03
N MET A 129 41.21 28.88 10.82
CA MET A 129 39.80 28.98 10.40
C MET A 129 39.44 30.31 9.70
N ALA A 130 40.43 31.17 9.41
CA ALA A 130 40.21 32.49 8.82
C ALA A 130 40.23 32.48 7.28
N ALA A 131 39.28 31.75 6.65
CA ALA A 131 39.00 31.84 5.22
C ALA A 131 37.56 32.36 4.98
N PRO A 132 37.36 33.40 4.13
CA PRO A 132 36.06 34.04 3.96
C PRO A 132 35.15 33.25 3.01
N ALA A 133 34.60 32.13 3.49
CA ALA A 133 33.68 31.28 2.71
C ALA A 133 32.61 30.58 3.56
N ILE A 134 32.15 31.19 4.66
CA ILE A 134 30.94 30.75 5.36
C ILE A 134 29.80 31.72 5.00
N ALA A 135 29.11 31.43 3.90
CA ALA A 135 27.80 32.00 3.65
C ALA A 135 26.87 31.59 4.80
N SER A 136 26.04 32.52 5.27
CA SER A 136 25.15 32.27 6.41
C SER A 136 24.18 31.12 6.11
N PHE A 137 24.12 30.13 7.00
CA PHE A 137 23.15 29.03 6.93
C PHE A 137 21.68 29.50 7.02
N ALA A 138 21.43 30.79 7.28
CA ALA A 138 20.10 31.39 7.28
C ALA A 138 19.47 31.59 5.88
N GLU A 139 20.24 31.44 4.79
CA GLU A 139 19.74 31.58 3.40
C GLU A 139 19.66 30.27 2.61
N VAL A 140 19.53 29.13 3.31
CA VAL A 140 18.87 27.97 2.68
C VAL A 140 17.38 28.30 2.58
N GLN A 141 17.03 29.12 1.57
CA GLN A 141 15.65 29.20 1.10
C GLN A 141 15.20 27.76 0.84
N ALA A 142 14.10 27.35 1.47
CA ALA A 142 13.43 26.12 1.14
C ALA A 142 13.05 26.19 -0.33
N ARG A 143 13.91 25.63 -1.20
CA ARG A 143 13.59 25.42 -2.60
C ARG A 143 12.38 24.51 -2.59
N ARG A 144 11.20 25.09 -2.83
CA ARG A 144 10.01 24.31 -3.17
C ARG A 144 10.43 23.43 -4.33
N MET A 145 10.64 22.15 -4.06
CA MET A 145 10.87 21.18 -5.11
C MET A 145 9.51 20.96 -5.77
N LEU A 146 9.20 21.84 -6.72
CA LEU A 146 8.17 21.55 -7.69
C LEU A 146 8.65 20.31 -8.44
N GLY A 147 7.82 19.27 -8.45
CA GLY A 147 8.00 18.15 -9.34
C GLY A 147 7.99 18.63 -10.80
N PRO A 148 8.38 17.76 -11.75
CA PRO A 148 8.36 18.12 -13.17
C PRO A 148 6.97 18.67 -13.54
N ILE A 149 6.93 19.82 -14.21
CA ILE A 149 5.66 20.52 -14.52
C ILE A 149 4.76 19.57 -15.33
N GLY A 150 3.59 19.22 -14.79
CA GLY A 150 2.66 18.26 -15.38
C GLY A 150 2.81 16.81 -14.91
N HIS A 151 3.68 16.53 -13.93
CA HIS A 151 3.72 15.25 -13.24
C HIS A 151 2.72 15.24 -12.08
N PRO A 152 1.88 14.20 -11.90
CA PRO A 152 1.03 14.09 -10.72
C PRO A 152 1.89 13.94 -9.44
N PRO A 153 1.45 14.46 -8.29
CA PRO A 153 2.16 14.24 -7.02
C PRO A 153 2.25 12.74 -6.69
N VAL A 154 3.40 12.31 -6.17
CA VAL A 154 3.57 10.93 -5.68
C VAL A 154 2.80 10.77 -4.38
N VAL A 155 1.92 9.78 -4.31
CA VAL A 155 1.15 9.50 -3.09
C VAL A 155 2.04 8.75 -2.09
N VAL A 156 2.02 9.19 -0.84
CA VAL A 156 2.65 8.52 0.31
C VAL A 156 1.56 8.28 1.34
N GLU A 157 1.25 7.02 1.61
CA GLU A 157 0.21 6.61 2.54
C GLU A 157 0.86 6.01 3.78
N LEU A 158 0.70 6.66 4.94
CA LEU A 158 1.10 6.12 6.23
C LEU A 158 -0.09 5.45 6.90
N PHE A 159 0.06 4.20 7.29
CA PHE A 159 -0.85 3.51 8.22
C PHE A 159 -0.29 3.63 9.64
N THR A 160 -1.07 4.25 10.53
CA THR A 160 -0.68 4.68 11.88
C THR A 160 -1.81 4.49 12.88
N SER A 161 -1.54 4.72 14.17
CA SER A 161 -2.57 4.84 15.20
C SER A 161 -2.04 5.62 16.41
N GLN A 162 -2.89 6.40 17.05
CA GLN A 162 -2.60 7.02 18.36
C GLN A 162 -2.23 5.99 19.44
N GLY A 163 -2.76 4.76 19.35
CA GLY A 163 -2.45 3.66 20.27
C GLY A 163 -1.09 2.98 20.05
N CYS A 164 -0.45 3.22 18.91
CA CYS A 164 0.80 2.57 18.51
C CYS A 164 2.03 3.36 19.01
N SER A 165 2.79 2.80 19.96
CA SER A 165 3.97 3.47 20.56
C SER A 165 5.14 3.71 19.60
N SER A 166 5.26 2.92 18.53
CA SER A 166 6.30 3.07 17.50
C SER A 166 5.95 4.07 16.38
N CYS A 167 4.70 4.56 16.34
CA CYS A 167 4.18 5.41 15.26
C CYS A 167 4.63 6.89 15.27
N PRO A 168 4.84 7.58 16.42
CA PRO A 168 5.11 9.02 16.42
C PRO A 168 6.23 9.52 15.47
N PRO A 169 7.40 8.83 15.36
CA PRO A 169 8.45 9.25 14.41
C PRO A 169 8.05 9.10 12.93
N ALA A 170 7.10 8.22 12.61
CA ALA A 170 6.54 8.09 11.27
C ALA A 170 5.51 9.19 10.97
N ASP A 171 4.71 9.56 11.97
CA ASP A 171 3.74 10.66 11.87
C ASP A 171 4.45 12.00 11.63
N GLU A 172 5.55 12.25 12.36
CA GLU A 172 6.43 13.42 12.14
C GLU A 172 7.03 13.43 10.73
N MET A 173 7.57 12.30 10.27
CA MET A 173 8.16 12.15 8.93
C MET A 173 7.15 12.31 7.78
N LEU A 174 5.90 11.87 7.98
CA LEU A 174 4.80 12.17 7.06
C LEU A 174 4.45 13.67 7.09
N GLY A 175 4.50 14.30 8.26
CA GLY A 175 4.26 15.72 8.45
C GLY A 175 5.20 16.60 7.62
N ASP A 176 6.49 16.27 7.59
CA ASP A 176 7.50 16.95 6.74
C ASP A 176 7.19 16.84 5.23
N LEU A 177 6.46 15.80 4.81
CA LEU A 177 6.02 15.62 3.43
C LEU A 177 4.67 16.28 3.11
N ALA A 178 3.85 16.61 4.11
CA ALA A 178 2.50 17.12 3.91
C ALA A 178 2.46 18.48 3.19
N ASP A 179 3.49 19.30 3.40
CA ASP A 179 3.62 20.66 2.85
C ASP A 179 4.26 20.69 1.44
N ARG A 180 4.62 19.53 0.88
CA ARG A 180 5.17 19.42 -0.47
C ARG A 180 4.07 19.38 -1.53
N GLU A 181 4.26 20.17 -2.58
CA GLU A 181 3.35 20.21 -3.74
C GLU A 181 3.48 18.93 -4.60
N ASP A 182 4.67 18.33 -4.65
CA ASP A 182 5.01 17.16 -5.48
C ASP A 182 4.80 15.79 -4.81
N VAL A 183 4.35 15.79 -3.56
CA VAL A 183 3.95 14.60 -2.79
C VAL A 183 2.53 14.80 -2.27
N LEU A 184 1.70 13.76 -2.30
CA LEU A 184 0.41 13.72 -1.61
C LEU A 184 0.54 12.77 -0.42
N ALA A 185 0.96 13.31 0.72
CA ALA A 185 1.07 12.58 1.98
C ALA A 185 -0.33 12.44 2.63
N LEU A 186 -0.69 11.23 3.07
CA LEU A 186 -1.99 10.90 3.68
C LEU A 186 -1.79 10.01 4.92
N SER A 187 -2.40 10.39 6.04
CA SER A 187 -2.40 9.60 7.29
C SER A 187 -3.67 8.77 7.42
N TRP A 188 -3.54 7.45 7.45
CA TRP A 188 -4.62 6.48 7.56
C TRP A 188 -4.57 5.81 8.93
N HIS A 189 -5.54 6.13 9.78
CA HIS A 189 -5.57 5.64 11.16
C HIS A 189 -6.27 4.27 11.23
N VAL A 190 -5.57 3.25 11.72
CA VAL A 190 -6.09 1.86 11.78
C VAL A 190 -6.70 1.55 13.14
N ASP A 191 -7.79 0.79 13.15
CA ASP A 191 -8.65 0.53 14.32
C ASP A 191 -8.15 -0.62 15.22
N TYR A 192 -7.27 -1.48 14.72
CA TYR A 192 -6.81 -2.66 15.45
C TYR A 192 -5.88 -2.38 16.64
N TRP A 193 -5.64 -1.11 16.99
CA TRP A 193 -4.97 -0.72 18.24
C TRP A 193 -5.93 -0.21 19.32
N ASP A 194 -7.18 0.14 18.97
CA ASP A 194 -8.11 0.84 19.86
C ASP A 194 -8.51 0.01 21.10
N TYR A 195 -8.35 -1.32 21.03
CA TYR A 195 -8.62 -2.23 22.14
C TYR A 195 -7.62 -2.09 23.31
N LEU A 196 -6.47 -1.43 23.13
CA LEU A 196 -5.44 -1.22 24.16
C LEU A 196 -5.74 -0.05 25.13
N GLY A 197 -7.00 0.40 25.22
CA GLY A 197 -7.45 1.36 26.23
C GLY A 197 -7.28 2.83 25.86
N TRP A 198 -6.91 3.12 24.61
CA TRP A 198 -7.06 4.43 23.98
C TRP A 198 -7.57 4.22 22.55
N ALA A 199 -8.81 4.63 22.30
CA ALA A 199 -9.40 4.59 20.96
C ALA A 199 -9.00 5.86 20.19
N ASP A 200 -8.53 5.69 18.97
CA ASP A 200 -8.12 6.76 18.07
C ASP A 200 -9.36 7.39 17.40
N ASP A 201 -9.64 8.67 17.69
CA ASP A 201 -10.78 9.41 17.12
C ASP A 201 -10.84 9.38 15.57
N PHE A 202 -9.71 9.15 14.90
CA PHE A 202 -9.57 9.09 13.44
C PHE A 202 -9.58 7.66 12.89
N ALA A 203 -9.43 6.63 13.73
CA ALA A 203 -9.34 5.25 13.26
C ALA A 203 -10.65 4.76 12.66
N ARG A 204 -10.57 4.03 11.55
CA ARG A 204 -11.74 3.48 10.84
C ARG A 204 -11.46 2.06 10.36
N PRO A 205 -12.41 1.11 10.50
CA PRO A 205 -12.29 -0.23 9.93
C PRO A 205 -12.04 -0.22 8.41
N GLU A 206 -12.51 0.81 7.70
CA GLU A 206 -12.24 1.05 6.29
C GLU A 206 -10.74 1.18 5.98
N PHE A 207 -9.98 1.79 6.88
CA PHE A 207 -8.55 2.09 6.67
C PHE A 207 -7.70 0.85 6.97
N THR A 208 -8.06 0.08 8.00
CA THR A 208 -7.54 -1.27 8.22
C THR A 208 -7.77 -2.18 7.02
N ARG A 209 -8.97 -2.17 6.41
CA ARG A 209 -9.24 -2.94 5.18
C ARG A 209 -8.40 -2.46 3.98
N ARG A 210 -8.09 -1.17 3.87
CA ARG A 210 -7.16 -0.66 2.84
C ARG A 210 -5.75 -1.21 3.05
N GLN A 211 -5.25 -1.22 4.29
CA GLN A 211 -3.96 -1.83 4.61
C GLN A 211 -3.95 -3.34 4.31
N GLN A 212 -5.01 -4.05 4.69
CA GLN A 212 -5.16 -5.48 4.42
C GLN A 212 -5.12 -5.82 2.92
N ALA A 213 -5.70 -4.96 2.08
CA ALA A 213 -5.66 -5.12 0.62
C ALA A 213 -4.24 -4.96 0.05
N TYR A 214 -3.43 -4.05 0.62
CA TYR A 214 -2.01 -3.93 0.29
C TYR A 214 -1.21 -5.14 0.75
N ALA A 215 -1.40 -5.59 2.00
CA ALA A 215 -0.72 -6.77 2.54
C ALA A 215 -1.01 -8.04 1.70
N HIS A 216 -2.24 -8.19 1.20
CA HIS A 216 -2.59 -9.26 0.28
C HIS A 216 -1.85 -9.14 -1.06
N GLU A 217 -1.78 -7.95 -1.66
CA GLU A 217 -1.11 -7.71 -2.95
C GLU A 217 0.41 -7.97 -2.88
N THR A 218 1.05 -7.61 -1.76
CA THR A 218 2.49 -7.82 -1.53
C THR A 218 2.83 -9.21 -0.98
N GLY A 219 1.84 -9.98 -0.55
CA GLY A 219 2.03 -11.28 0.12
C GLY A 219 2.55 -11.18 1.56
N GLU A 220 2.41 -10.01 2.19
CA GLU A 220 2.70 -9.82 3.62
C GLU A 220 1.75 -10.67 4.48
N ARG A 221 2.31 -11.29 5.54
CA ARG A 221 1.57 -12.24 6.40
C ARG A 221 0.84 -11.61 7.57
N ALA A 222 1.12 -10.34 7.86
CA ALA A 222 0.54 -9.60 8.97
C ALA A 222 0.56 -8.09 8.64
N MET A 223 -0.48 -7.38 9.09
CA MET A 223 -0.49 -5.92 9.12
C MET A 223 0.35 -5.44 10.31
N TYR A 224 1.01 -4.29 10.16
CA TYR A 224 1.83 -3.67 11.19
C TYR A 224 1.77 -2.16 11.09
N THR A 225 2.07 -1.44 12.17
CA THR A 225 2.26 0.00 12.13
C THR A 225 3.54 0.40 12.86
N PRO A 226 4.17 1.53 12.47
CA PRO A 226 3.84 2.32 11.29
C PRO A 226 4.26 1.60 9.99
N GLN A 227 3.44 1.73 8.93
CA GLN A 227 3.74 1.24 7.60
C GLN A 227 3.54 2.38 6.59
N MET A 228 4.56 2.69 5.77
CA MET A 228 4.42 3.66 4.67
C MET A 228 4.43 2.95 3.33
N ILE A 229 3.49 3.32 2.46
CA ILE A 229 3.36 2.82 1.08
C ILE A 229 3.47 3.98 0.11
N VAL A 230 4.40 3.88 -0.83
CA VAL A 230 4.71 4.92 -1.82
C VAL A 230 4.20 4.50 -3.20
N GLY A 231 3.40 5.35 -3.84
CA GLY A 231 2.81 5.11 -5.17
C GLY A 231 1.87 3.89 -5.24
N GLY A 232 1.42 3.37 -4.10
CA GLY A 232 0.62 2.14 -4.01
C GLY A 232 1.39 0.84 -4.28
N THR A 233 2.74 0.87 -4.34
CA THR A 233 3.54 -0.34 -4.62
C THR A 233 4.73 -0.55 -3.71
N ASP A 234 5.43 0.53 -3.33
CA ASP A 234 6.73 0.42 -2.67
C ASP A 234 6.56 0.66 -1.15
N THR A 235 6.69 -0.40 -0.35
CA THR A 235 6.60 -0.33 1.11
C THR A 235 7.95 0.02 1.75
N LEU A 236 7.94 0.95 2.71
CA LEU A 236 9.11 1.31 3.50
C LEU A 236 9.29 0.34 4.68
N ILE A 237 10.35 -0.46 4.65
CA ILE A 237 10.63 -1.48 5.69
C ILE A 237 11.19 -0.85 6.99
N ALA A 238 11.93 0.26 6.88
CA ALA A 238 12.53 0.95 8.01
C ALA A 238 12.31 2.46 7.90
N LEU A 239 11.90 3.11 8.99
CA LEU A 239 11.65 4.56 9.06
C LEU A 239 12.95 5.38 8.88
N ARG A 240 13.39 5.53 7.63
CA ARG A 240 14.61 6.26 7.26
C ARG A 240 14.24 7.33 6.23
N PRO A 241 14.31 8.63 6.56
CA PRO A 241 13.93 9.71 5.64
C PRO A 241 14.62 9.65 4.28
N ALA A 242 15.91 9.26 4.24
CA ALA A 242 16.66 9.11 2.99
C ALA A 242 16.14 7.98 2.08
N GLU A 243 15.63 6.90 2.67
CA GLU A 243 15.07 5.76 1.92
C GLU A 243 13.67 6.10 1.37
N LEU A 244 12.82 6.71 2.21
CA LEU A 244 11.52 7.25 1.79
C LEU A 244 11.68 8.25 0.64
N MET A 245 12.64 9.18 0.75
CA MET A 245 12.97 10.12 -0.31
C MET A 245 13.50 9.45 -1.58
N GLY A 246 14.25 8.34 -1.45
CA GLY A 246 14.67 7.51 -2.57
C GLY A 246 13.49 6.87 -3.30
N LEU A 247 12.51 6.33 -2.57
CA LEU A 247 11.28 5.75 -3.14
C LEU A 247 10.44 6.82 -3.85
N VAL A 248 10.26 8.00 -3.24
CA VAL A 248 9.54 9.13 -3.84
C VAL A 248 10.23 9.57 -5.15
N GLN A 249 11.55 9.75 -5.15
CA GLN A 249 12.31 10.10 -6.37
C GLN A 249 12.21 9.01 -7.45
N ALA A 250 12.28 7.74 -7.06
CA ALA A 250 12.14 6.60 -7.98
C ALA A 250 10.74 6.52 -8.61
N GLN A 251 9.70 6.94 -7.89
CA GLN A 251 8.33 7.08 -8.43
C GLN A 251 8.20 8.29 -9.36
N MET A 252 8.70 9.48 -8.97
CA MET A 252 8.71 10.68 -9.82
C MET A 252 9.50 10.53 -11.13
N ALA A 253 10.46 9.59 -11.16
CA ALA A 253 11.24 9.26 -12.37
C ALA A 253 10.49 8.34 -13.36
N ARG A 254 9.38 7.70 -12.96
CA ARG A 254 8.58 6.84 -13.85
C ARG A 254 7.75 7.71 -14.79
N PRO A 255 7.64 7.42 -16.10
CA PRO A 255 6.72 8.15 -16.98
C PRO A 255 5.27 8.08 -16.49
N PRO A 256 4.51 9.19 -16.44
CA PRO A 256 3.17 9.19 -15.89
C PRO A 256 2.22 8.41 -16.82
N MET A 257 1.65 7.33 -16.31
CA MET A 257 0.74 6.44 -17.07
C MET A 257 -0.62 7.06 -17.33
N VAL A 258 -1.06 7.98 -16.47
CA VAL A 258 -2.29 8.75 -16.60
C VAL A 258 -1.96 10.23 -16.42
N MET A 259 -2.40 11.06 -17.37
CA MET A 259 -2.42 12.50 -17.20
C MET A 259 -3.75 12.87 -16.54
N VAL A 260 -3.70 13.60 -15.42
CA VAL A 260 -4.87 14.07 -14.68
C VAL A 260 -4.91 15.59 -14.66
N SER A 261 -6.11 16.17 -14.77
CA SER A 261 -6.33 17.59 -14.50
C SER A 261 -7.68 17.80 -13.80
N SER A 262 -7.76 18.88 -13.03
CA SER A 262 -8.97 19.33 -12.34
C SER A 262 -9.35 20.75 -12.79
N GLN A 263 -10.64 21.02 -12.87
CA GLN A 263 -11.20 22.34 -13.15
C GLN A 263 -12.39 22.59 -12.23
N GLN A 264 -12.29 23.61 -11.38
CA GLN A 264 -13.40 24.03 -10.53
C GLN A 264 -14.57 24.57 -11.38
N GLN A 265 -15.79 24.24 -10.96
CA GLN A 265 -17.05 24.58 -11.61
C GLN A 265 -18.11 24.89 -10.54
N GLN A 266 -19.22 25.48 -10.97
CA GLN A 266 -20.34 25.86 -10.09
C GLN A 266 -20.89 24.69 -9.25
N GLU A 267 -20.78 23.46 -9.76
CA GLU A 267 -21.30 22.26 -9.10
C GLU A 267 -20.24 21.34 -8.47
N GLY A 268 -18.97 21.75 -8.42
CA GLY A 268 -17.85 20.93 -7.91
C GLY A 268 -16.63 20.96 -8.83
N TYR A 269 -15.88 19.87 -8.89
CA TYR A 269 -14.68 19.75 -9.72
C TYR A 269 -14.90 18.81 -10.90
N ARG A 270 -14.65 19.28 -12.12
CA ARG A 270 -14.48 18.38 -13.28
C ARG A 270 -13.07 17.81 -13.24
N ILE A 271 -12.98 16.49 -13.31
CA ILE A 271 -11.73 15.75 -13.38
C ILE A 271 -11.66 15.11 -14.76
N ASP A 272 -10.54 15.32 -15.44
CA ASP A 272 -10.22 14.73 -16.74
C ASP A 272 -9.00 13.81 -16.58
N LEU A 273 -9.17 12.52 -16.86
CA LEU A 273 -8.14 11.48 -16.82
C LEU A 273 -7.87 10.98 -18.25
N THR A 274 -6.63 11.09 -18.70
CA THR A 274 -6.22 10.68 -20.06
C THR A 274 -5.11 9.63 -19.99
N PRO A 275 -5.28 8.44 -20.57
CA PRO A 275 -4.26 7.41 -20.55
C PRO A 275 -3.09 7.81 -21.45
N ARG A 276 -1.86 7.57 -20.97
CA ARG A 276 -0.60 7.87 -21.68
C ARG A 276 0.19 6.61 -22.06
N GLY A 277 -0.17 5.47 -21.48
CA GLY A 277 0.36 4.15 -21.79
C GLY A 277 -0.71 3.07 -21.61
N ALA A 278 -0.35 1.81 -21.86
CA ALA A 278 -1.26 0.69 -21.65
C ALA A 278 -1.45 0.39 -20.15
N ILE A 279 -2.66 0.65 -19.66
CA ILE A 279 -3.13 0.29 -18.31
C ILE A 279 -3.56 -1.19 -18.35
N ARG A 280 -3.20 -1.96 -17.33
CA ARG A 280 -3.34 -3.44 -17.37
C ARG A 280 -4.61 -3.94 -16.71
N ASP A 281 -5.02 -3.26 -15.66
CA ASP A 281 -6.19 -3.62 -14.85
C ASP A 281 -7.23 -2.49 -14.86
N ARG A 282 -8.40 -2.73 -14.28
CA ARG A 282 -9.40 -1.68 -14.06
C ARG A 282 -8.88 -0.73 -12.98
N VAL A 283 -9.24 0.54 -13.10
CA VAL A 283 -8.80 1.63 -12.24
C VAL A 283 -9.96 2.09 -11.38
N ALA A 284 -9.82 2.05 -10.05
CA ALA A 284 -10.69 2.75 -9.13
C ALA A 284 -10.36 4.24 -9.14
N ILE A 285 -11.37 5.09 -9.31
CA ILE A 285 -11.27 6.52 -9.05
C ILE A 285 -11.79 6.75 -7.63
N ILE A 286 -10.89 7.12 -6.72
CA ILE A 286 -11.15 7.24 -5.28
C ILE A 286 -11.13 8.72 -4.90
N LEU A 287 -12.21 9.23 -4.31
CA LEU A 287 -12.24 10.51 -3.62
C LEU A 287 -11.78 10.31 -2.18
N VAL A 288 -10.64 10.89 -1.84
CA VAL A 288 -10.11 10.96 -0.47
C VAL A 288 -10.50 12.31 0.13
N ARG A 289 -11.01 12.27 1.36
CA ARG A 289 -11.27 13.44 2.20
C ARG A 289 -10.29 13.43 3.34
N TYR A 290 -9.61 14.53 3.60
CA TYR A 290 -8.62 14.59 4.68
C TYR A 290 -8.66 15.92 5.42
N ALA A 291 -8.45 15.87 6.72
CA ALA A 291 -8.16 17.04 7.55
C ALA A 291 -6.68 17.40 7.38
N PRO A 292 -6.34 18.65 7.00
CA PRO A 292 -4.94 19.04 6.77
C PRO A 292 -4.10 19.01 8.04
N ASP A 293 -4.71 19.29 9.20
CA ASP A 293 -4.03 19.45 10.49
C ASP A 293 -4.91 19.00 11.65
N ARG A 294 -4.44 18.10 12.52
CA ARG A 294 -5.15 17.67 13.73
C ARG A 294 -4.20 17.47 14.90
N ARG A 295 -4.15 18.46 15.79
CA ARG A 295 -3.45 18.36 17.07
C ARG A 295 -4.24 17.52 18.08
N VAL A 296 -3.64 16.46 18.58
CA VAL A 296 -4.23 15.56 19.58
C VAL A 296 -3.33 15.44 20.81
N ALA A 297 -3.93 15.45 22.00
CA ALA A 297 -3.27 15.14 23.26
C ALA A 297 -3.75 13.77 23.74
N ILE A 298 -2.86 12.77 23.70
CA ILE A 298 -3.18 11.37 24.00
C ILE A 298 -3.23 11.17 25.52
N LYS A 299 -4.36 10.70 26.06
CA LYS A 299 -4.61 10.70 27.52
C LYS A 299 -4.55 9.32 28.17
N ALA A 300 -4.50 8.24 27.40
CA ALA A 300 -4.34 6.86 27.86
C ALA A 300 -3.52 6.04 26.84
N GLY A 301 -3.44 4.73 27.03
CA GLY A 301 -2.60 3.84 26.19
C GLY A 301 -1.10 4.06 26.41
N GLU A 302 -0.29 3.47 25.52
CA GLU A 302 1.17 3.53 25.59
C GLU A 302 1.72 4.95 25.37
N ASN A 303 1.09 5.72 24.48
CA ASN A 303 1.44 7.10 24.15
C ASN A 303 0.86 8.16 25.13
N ARG A 304 0.43 7.77 26.33
CA ARG A 304 -0.17 8.71 27.30
C ARG A 304 0.77 9.87 27.63
N GLY A 305 0.28 11.10 27.45
CA GLY A 305 1.01 12.35 27.71
C GLY A 305 1.72 12.91 26.49
N VAL A 306 1.80 12.15 25.38
CA VAL A 306 2.30 12.65 24.10
C VAL A 306 1.25 13.58 23.47
N VAL A 307 1.71 14.68 22.88
CA VAL A 307 0.88 15.60 22.08
C VAL A 307 1.45 15.63 20.68
N LEU A 308 0.72 15.08 19.72
CA LEU A 308 1.12 15.04 18.31
C LEU A 308 0.28 15.99 17.47
N ASN A 309 0.83 16.36 16.32
CA ASN A 309 0.11 17.10 15.30
C ASN A 309 0.05 16.27 14.02
N TYR A 310 -1.06 15.56 13.84
CA TYR A 310 -1.26 14.72 12.67
C TYR A 310 -1.53 15.59 11.44
N ARG A 311 -0.91 15.24 10.31
CA ARG A 311 -1.01 15.98 9.05
C ARG A 311 -1.73 15.13 8.01
N ASN A 312 -2.60 15.76 7.22
CA ASN A 312 -3.41 15.12 6.19
C ASN A 312 -4.12 13.83 6.64
N VAL A 313 -4.80 13.90 7.80
CA VAL A 313 -5.57 12.79 8.40
C VAL A 313 -6.77 12.45 7.51
N VAL A 314 -6.81 11.25 6.95
CA VAL A 314 -7.92 10.80 6.13
C VAL A 314 -9.17 10.62 6.98
N LEU A 315 -10.27 11.24 6.55
CA LEU A 315 -11.58 11.19 7.19
C LEU A 315 -12.53 10.21 6.49
N ALA A 316 -12.39 10.07 5.16
CA ALA A 316 -13.09 9.07 4.37
C ALA A 316 -12.38 8.85 3.02
N ALA A 317 -12.57 7.67 2.44
CA ALA A 317 -12.19 7.36 1.07
C ALA A 317 -13.33 6.63 0.36
N GLU A 318 -13.85 7.20 -0.72
CA GLU A 318 -15.00 6.68 -1.46
C GLU A 318 -14.64 6.44 -2.93
N ARG A 319 -14.87 5.23 -3.43
CA ARG A 319 -14.74 4.94 -4.87
C ARG A 319 -15.91 5.59 -5.62
N VAL A 320 -15.62 6.63 -6.39
CA VAL A 320 -16.61 7.43 -7.13
C VAL A 320 -16.81 6.98 -8.58
N ALA A 321 -15.85 6.26 -9.16
CA ALA A 321 -15.98 5.62 -10.48
C ALA A 321 -15.06 4.39 -10.59
N GLU A 322 -15.29 3.59 -11.64
CA GLU A 322 -14.35 2.59 -12.14
C GLU A 322 -14.06 2.92 -13.61
N TRP A 323 -12.85 2.63 -14.08
CA TRP A 323 -12.39 2.97 -15.41
C TRP A 323 -11.57 1.83 -16.02
N ASP A 324 -11.69 1.62 -17.32
CA ASP A 324 -10.98 0.55 -18.05
C ASP A 324 -9.61 0.96 -18.60
N GLY A 325 -9.23 2.24 -18.43
CA GLY A 325 -7.97 2.79 -18.91
C GLY A 325 -7.86 2.98 -20.43
N ARG A 326 -8.89 2.67 -21.23
CA ARG A 326 -8.79 2.61 -22.70
C ARG A 326 -9.04 3.94 -23.40
N ALA A 327 -10.04 4.69 -22.92
CA ALA A 327 -10.42 6.00 -23.45
C ALA A 327 -10.42 7.05 -22.33
N PRO A 328 -10.24 8.35 -22.61
CA PRO A 328 -10.25 9.38 -21.58
C PRO A 328 -11.56 9.37 -20.77
N LEU A 329 -11.43 9.46 -19.43
CA LEU A 329 -12.56 9.56 -18.52
C LEU A 329 -12.72 11.01 -18.05
N ARG A 330 -13.94 11.53 -18.17
CA ARG A 330 -14.38 12.79 -17.56
C ARG A 330 -15.45 12.50 -16.50
N LEU A 331 -15.24 13.00 -15.30
CA LEU A 331 -16.23 12.95 -14.21
C LEU A 331 -16.38 14.32 -13.54
N THR A 332 -17.55 14.58 -12.93
CA THR A 332 -17.77 15.74 -12.07
C THR A 332 -17.91 15.26 -10.64
N VAL A 333 -16.94 15.60 -9.81
CA VAL A 333 -16.89 15.26 -8.40
C VAL A 333 -17.48 16.42 -7.60
N LYS A 334 -18.54 16.13 -6.84
CA LYS A 334 -19.10 17.07 -5.87
C LYS A 334 -18.54 16.72 -4.50
N PRO A 335 -17.66 17.55 -3.90
CA PRO A 335 -17.13 17.29 -2.56
C PRO A 335 -18.29 17.09 -1.57
N ASP A 336 -19.24 18.00 -1.55
CA ASP A 336 -20.20 18.13 -0.44
C ASP A 336 -21.44 17.21 -0.53
N ARG A 337 -21.38 16.10 -1.27
CA ARG A 337 -22.52 15.18 -1.45
C ARG A 337 -23.02 14.47 -0.19
N ARG A 338 -22.33 14.62 0.95
CA ARG A 338 -22.75 14.16 2.28
C ARG A 338 -22.59 15.25 3.36
N SER A 339 -22.98 16.49 3.09
CA SER A 339 -23.05 17.54 4.11
C SER A 339 -24.18 17.30 5.14
N GLY A 340 -23.93 16.35 6.04
CA GLY A 340 -24.27 16.49 7.46
C GLY A 340 -22.99 16.82 8.24
N ASP A 341 -23.04 16.77 9.57
CA ASP A 341 -21.95 17.14 10.50
C ASP A 341 -20.71 16.20 10.47
N ALA A 342 -20.53 15.41 9.40
CA ALA A 342 -19.51 14.36 9.29
C ALA A 342 -18.11 14.86 8.88
N PHE A 343 -18.01 16.04 8.28
CA PHE A 343 -16.74 16.59 7.78
C PHE A 343 -16.52 18.04 8.26
N PRO A 344 -15.39 18.35 8.93
CA PRO A 344 -15.05 19.72 9.33
C PRO A 344 -14.87 20.68 8.16
N ALA A 345 -15.06 21.98 8.40
CA ALA A 345 -15.02 23.02 7.36
C ALA A 345 -13.67 23.20 6.66
N ASP A 346 -12.57 22.70 7.23
CA ASP A 346 -11.23 22.69 6.64
C ASP A 346 -10.89 21.39 5.88
N THR A 347 -11.87 20.50 5.69
CA THR A 347 -11.68 19.24 4.95
C THR A 347 -11.20 19.50 3.53
N ARG A 348 -10.10 18.86 3.17
CA ARG A 348 -9.49 18.87 1.85
C ARG A 348 -9.83 17.61 1.07
N HIS A 349 -9.68 17.71 -0.24
CA HIS A 349 -10.11 16.68 -1.19
C HIS A 349 -8.99 16.33 -2.17
N ALA A 350 -8.82 15.04 -2.41
CA ALA A 350 -7.95 14.53 -3.46
C ALA A 350 -8.63 13.40 -4.24
N ILE A 351 -8.23 13.23 -5.50
CA ILE A 351 -8.59 12.08 -6.32
C ILE A 351 -7.35 11.21 -6.51
N LEU A 352 -7.51 9.91 -6.26
CA LEU A 352 -6.55 8.87 -6.62
C LEU A 352 -7.11 8.06 -7.79
N ALA A 353 -6.28 7.77 -8.80
CA ALA A 353 -6.58 6.82 -9.86
C ALA A 353 -5.67 5.60 -9.66
N GLN A 354 -6.21 4.53 -9.08
CA GLN A 354 -5.45 3.36 -8.62
C GLN A 354 -5.92 2.08 -9.32
N GLU A 355 -5.01 1.27 -9.87
CA GLU A 355 -5.36 -0.08 -10.38
C GLU A 355 -5.94 -0.94 -9.24
N LEU A 356 -6.94 -1.77 -9.51
CA LEU A 356 -7.58 -2.60 -8.47
C LEU A 356 -6.56 -3.55 -7.83
N GLY A 357 -5.71 -4.18 -8.63
CA GLY A 357 -4.75 -5.19 -8.16
C GLY A 357 -5.33 -6.60 -8.15
N SER A 358 -4.52 -7.56 -7.72
CA SER A 358 -4.91 -8.98 -7.63
C SER A 358 -5.73 -9.34 -6.38
N GLY A 359 -5.87 -8.41 -5.44
CA GLY A 359 -6.60 -8.58 -4.17
C GLY A 359 -8.14 -8.41 -4.24
N ASP A 360 -8.75 -7.91 -3.15
CA ASP A 360 -10.21 -7.68 -3.11
C ASP A 360 -10.61 -6.58 -4.10
N PRO A 361 -11.42 -6.85 -5.13
CA PRO A 361 -11.85 -5.83 -6.11
C PRO A 361 -12.67 -4.67 -5.51
N ARG A 362 -13.05 -4.74 -4.23
CA ARG A 362 -13.65 -3.63 -3.47
C ARG A 362 -12.62 -2.64 -2.92
N ALA A 363 -11.37 -3.03 -2.74
CA ALA A 363 -10.31 -2.23 -2.11
C ALA A 363 -9.07 -2.21 -3.02
N ALA A 364 -8.95 -1.16 -3.84
CA ALA A 364 -7.83 -1.03 -4.77
C ALA A 364 -6.48 -0.97 -4.03
N SER A 365 -5.59 -1.89 -4.38
CA SER A 365 -4.25 -2.04 -3.79
C SER A 365 -3.12 -2.10 -4.83
N GLY A 366 -3.44 -2.00 -6.12
CA GLY A 366 -2.45 -1.89 -7.19
C GLY A 366 -1.78 -0.51 -7.28
N PRO A 367 -0.95 -0.27 -8.30
CA PRO A 367 -0.27 1.00 -8.53
C PRO A 367 -1.21 2.21 -8.60
N ILE A 368 -0.82 3.32 -7.97
CA ILE A 368 -1.49 4.61 -8.14
C ILE A 368 -0.92 5.29 -9.39
N LEU A 369 -1.73 5.36 -10.45
CA LEU A 369 -1.35 5.83 -11.78
C LEU A 369 -1.33 7.36 -11.89
N ALA A 370 -2.15 8.04 -11.08
CA ALA A 370 -2.19 9.48 -10.93
C ALA A 370 -2.92 9.88 -9.64
N ALA A 371 -2.59 11.07 -9.12
CA ALA A 371 -3.31 11.71 -8.05
C ALA A 371 -3.44 13.22 -8.31
N ILE A 372 -4.45 13.88 -7.73
CA ILE A 372 -4.62 15.33 -7.80
C ILE A 372 -5.34 15.86 -6.56
N ARG A 373 -4.85 16.95 -5.97
CA ARG A 373 -5.56 17.75 -4.95
C ARG A 373 -6.62 18.62 -5.64
N LEU A 374 -7.76 18.85 -4.99
CA LEU A 374 -8.85 19.65 -5.56
C LEU A 374 -8.90 21.07 -4.97
N ASP A 375 -8.46 21.26 -3.71
CA ASP A 375 -8.54 22.49 -2.93
C ASP A 375 -7.28 22.76 -2.07
#